data_AF-A0A4R4YKC1-F1
#
_entry.id   AF-A0A4R4YKC1-F1
#
_cell.length_a   1.000
_cell.length_b   1.000
_cell.length_c   1.000
_cell.angle_alpha   90.00
_cell.angle_beta   90.00
_cell.angle_gamma   90.00
#
_symmetry.space_group_name_H-M   'P 1'
#
loop_
_entity.id
_entity.type
_entity.pdbx_description
1 polymer ?
#
loop_
_entity_poly.entity_id
_entity_poly.type
_entity_poly.pdbx_seq_one_letter_code
_entity_poly.pdbx_strand_id
1 'polypeptide(L)'
;MGASPLCQSVGLCACIDSPHLDWRRDYDLVRYSVIDTPSEVVDACHRYLETFGLVFGAFDFGIREDDEGRAWYECNTGGQWHWLELETGLPMTSAIADLLEMK
;
A
#
# COMPACT_ATOMS: atom_id res chain seq x y z
N MET A 1 16.01 25.72 4.53
CA MET A 1 14.93 24.91 3.94
C MET A 1 14.95 23.56 4.63
N GLY A 2 14.34 23.48 5.81
CA GLY A 2 14.20 22.24 6.56
C GLY A 2 12.85 21.63 6.19
N ALA A 3 12.83 20.34 5.85
CA ALA A 3 11.60 19.60 5.68
C ALA A 3 10.76 19.71 6.97
N SER A 4 9.47 20.01 6.82
CA SER A 4 8.51 20.01 7.94
C SER A 4 8.47 18.59 8.53
N PRO A 5 8.55 18.42 9.87
CA PRO A 5 8.60 17.11 10.51
C PRO A 5 7.27 16.32 10.46
N LEU A 6 6.25 16.83 9.77
CA LEU A 6 4.90 16.25 9.72
C LEU A 6 4.58 15.44 8.45
N CYS A 7 5.49 15.38 7.47
CA CYS A 7 5.32 14.54 6.28
C CYS A 7 6.21 13.29 6.41
N GLN A 8 5.93 12.44 7.41
CA GLN A 8 6.32 11.04 7.29
C GLN A 8 5.24 10.38 6.46
N SER A 9 5.44 10.32 5.16
CA SER A 9 4.56 9.53 4.32
C SER A 9 4.64 8.06 4.75
N VAL A 10 3.54 7.55 5.30
CA VAL A 10 3.49 6.18 5.84
C VAL A 10 3.15 5.23 4.70
N GLY A 11 4.14 4.45 4.26
CA GLY A 11 3.90 3.28 3.41
C GLY A 11 3.33 2.14 4.25
N LEU A 12 2.01 1.95 4.21
CA LEU A 12 1.35 0.79 4.81
C LEU A 12 1.23 -0.31 3.75
N CYS A 13 1.81 -1.48 4.02
CA CYS A 13 1.86 -2.56 3.05
C CYS A 13 1.53 -3.90 3.70
N ALA A 14 0.79 -4.72 2.95
CA ALA A 14 0.54 -6.10 3.30
C ALA A 14 0.68 -6.98 2.05
N CYS A 15 1.17 -8.19 2.25
CA CYS A 15 1.16 -9.24 1.24
C CYS A 15 -0.18 -9.99 1.28
N ILE A 16 -0.60 -10.48 0.12
CA ILE A 16 -1.79 -11.31 -0.06
C ILE A 16 -1.31 -12.68 -0.56
N ASP A 17 -1.58 -13.73 0.21
CA ASP A 17 -1.24 -15.12 -0.13
C ASP A 17 -2.49 -15.99 -0.22
N SER A 18 -2.48 -16.99 -1.09
CA SER A 18 -3.56 -17.95 -1.28
C SER A 18 -3.03 -19.28 -1.82
N PRO A 19 -3.63 -20.43 -1.44
CA PRO A 19 -3.30 -21.73 -2.04
C PRO A 19 -3.76 -21.86 -3.50
N HIS A 20 -4.47 -20.86 -4.05
CA HIS A 20 -4.98 -20.87 -5.42
C HIS A 20 -4.18 -19.92 -6.31
N LEU A 21 -3.89 -20.36 -7.54
CA LEU A 21 -3.32 -19.50 -8.58
C LEU A 21 -4.18 -18.26 -8.84
N ASP A 22 -5.51 -18.41 -8.80
CA ASP A 22 -6.45 -17.30 -8.76
C ASP A 22 -7.05 -17.20 -7.36
N TRP A 23 -6.45 -16.34 -6.54
CA TRP A 23 -6.86 -16.09 -5.16
C TRP A 23 -8.30 -15.57 -5.04
N ARG A 24 -8.87 -14.98 -6.10
CA ARG A 24 -10.25 -14.47 -6.13
C ARG A 24 -11.30 -15.58 -6.07
N ARG A 25 -10.89 -16.82 -6.31
CA ARG A 25 -11.77 -17.98 -6.30
C ARG A 25 -12.34 -18.27 -4.91
N ASP A 26 -11.55 -18.04 -3.86
CA ASP A 26 -11.91 -18.39 -2.50
C ASP A 26 -11.27 -17.41 -1.52
N TYR A 27 -12.02 -16.36 -1.17
CA TYR A 27 -11.56 -15.32 -0.25
C TYR A 27 -11.33 -15.84 1.17
N ASP A 28 -11.99 -16.92 1.61
CA ASP A 28 -11.85 -17.48 2.96
C ASP A 28 -10.45 -18.09 3.19
N LEU A 29 -9.77 -18.46 2.10
CA LEU A 29 -8.43 -19.01 2.11
C LEU A 29 -7.34 -17.96 1.90
N VAL A 30 -7.70 -16.71 1.64
CA VAL A 30 -6.74 -15.62 1.50
C VAL A 30 -6.14 -15.30 2.88
N ARG A 31 -4.84 -15.01 2.90
CA ARG A 31 -4.10 -14.60 4.08
C ARG A 31 -3.42 -13.27 3.83
N TYR A 32 -3.49 -12.40 4.84
CA TYR A 32 -2.88 -11.09 4.83
C TYR A 32 -1.75 -11.06 5.84
N SER A 33 -0.59 -10.57 5.43
CA SER A 33 0.56 -10.37 6.33
C SER A 33 1.16 -9.00 6.14
N VAL A 34 1.42 -8.29 7.23
CA VAL A 34 2.13 -7.01 7.17
C VAL A 34 3.56 -7.27 6.71
N ILE A 35 4.03 -6.48 5.76
CA ILE A 35 5.41 -6.50 5.29
C ILE A 35 6.00 -5.09 5.32
N ASP A 36 7.31 -5.02 5.51
CA ASP A 36 8.03 -3.76 5.30
C ASP A 36 7.99 -3.42 3.81
N THR A 37 7.72 -2.15 3.52
CA THR A 37 7.78 -1.67 2.14
C THR A 37 9.24 -1.38 1.79
N PRO A 38 9.81 -2.00 0.74
CA PRO A 38 11.16 -1.71 0.28
C PRO A 38 11.31 -0.22 -0.05
N SER A 39 12.43 0.40 0.34
CA SER A 39 12.58 1.86 0.25
C SER A 39 12.48 2.36 -1.20
N GLU A 40 12.95 1.58 -2.18
CA GLU A 40 12.84 1.93 -3.59
C GLU A 40 11.39 1.97 -4.09
N VAL A 41 10.50 1.16 -3.50
CA VAL A 41 9.07 1.15 -3.80
C VAL A 41 8.40 2.36 -3.16
N VAL A 42 8.73 2.66 -1.90
CA VAL A 42 8.25 3.87 -1.21
C VAL A 42 8.61 5.12 -2.00
N ASP A 43 9.87 5.27 -2.39
CA ASP A 43 10.35 6.41 -3.17
C ASP A 43 9.65 6.51 -4.53
N ALA A 44 9.40 5.38 -5.20
CA ALA A 44 8.69 5.36 -6.48
C ALA A 44 7.22 5.77 -6.33
N CYS A 45 6.52 5.28 -5.30
CA CYS A 45 5.15 5.67 -5.00
C CYS A 45 5.06 7.17 -4.67
N HIS A 46 6.01 7.73 -3.91
CA HIS A 46 6.04 9.17 -3.64
C HIS A 46 6.23 10.01 -4.90
N ARG A 47 7.20 9.65 -5.75
CA ARG A 47 7.39 10.35 -7.03
C ARG A 47 6.14 10.25 -7.91
N TYR A 48 5.46 9.11 -7.91
CA TYR A 48 4.20 8.95 -8.64
C TYR A 48 3.15 9.93 -8.11
N LEU A 49 2.89 9.91 -6.80
CA LEU A 49 1.90 10.80 -6.17
C LEU A 49 2.20 12.28 -6.43
N GLU A 50 3.46 12.70 -6.26
CA GLU A 50 3.91 14.06 -6.53
C GLU A 50 3.69 14.45 -8.00
N THR A 51 4.09 13.58 -8.93
CA THR A 51 3.97 13.83 -10.38
C THR A 51 2.51 14.03 -10.81
N PHE A 52 1.58 13.29 -10.21
CA PHE A 52 0.16 13.35 -10.55
C PHE A 52 -0.65 14.30 -9.64
N GLY A 53 -0.01 14.97 -8.67
CA GLY A 53 -0.69 15.84 -7.71
C GLY A 53 -1.68 15.11 -6.80
N LEU A 54 -1.38 13.84 -6.48
CA LEU A 54 -2.18 12.98 -5.63
C LEU A 54 -1.65 13.03 -4.18
N VAL A 55 -2.56 13.03 -3.22
CA VAL A 55 -2.21 12.96 -1.78
C VAL A 55 -2.33 11.54 -1.22
N PHE A 56 -2.92 10.62 -1.99
CA PHE A 56 -3.14 9.23 -1.63
C PHE A 56 -3.18 8.34 -2.88
N GLY A 57 -2.78 7.08 -2.73
CA GLY A 57 -2.99 6.03 -3.71
C GLY A 57 -2.85 4.64 -3.07
N ALA A 58 -3.74 3.72 -3.43
CA ALA A 58 -3.57 2.29 -3.17
C ALA A 58 -2.79 1.67 -4.33
N PHE A 59 -1.62 1.11 -4.07
CA PHE A 59 -0.73 0.60 -5.11
C PHE A 59 -0.68 -0.93 -5.10
N ASP A 60 -0.90 -1.52 -6.28
CA ASP A 60 -0.91 -2.97 -6.44
C ASP A 60 0.36 -3.45 -7.16
N PHE A 61 0.99 -4.45 -6.57
CA PHE A 61 2.19 -5.10 -7.10
C PHE A 61 2.03 -6.62 -7.11
N GLY A 62 2.46 -7.26 -8.20
CA GLY A 62 2.68 -8.69 -8.25
C GLY A 62 4.11 -9.03 -7.81
N ILE A 63 4.27 -9.95 -6.86
CA ILE A 63 5.56 -10.45 -6.41
C ILE A 63 5.92 -11.71 -7.21
N ARG A 64 7.15 -11.81 -7.70
CA ARG A 64 7.64 -13.02 -8.40
C ARG A 64 8.18 -14.03 -7.38
N GLU A 65 8.01 -15.32 -7.66
CA GLU A 65 8.40 -16.43 -6.76
C GLU A 65 9.89 -16.45 -6.40
N ASP A 66 10.73 -15.79 -7.20
CA ASP A 66 12.19 -15.71 -7.03
C ASP A 66 12.63 -14.47 -6.23
N ASP A 67 11.69 -13.63 -5.77
CA ASP A 67 11.96 -12.31 -5.18
C ASP A 67 12.82 -11.39 -6.09
N GLU A 68 13.03 -11.74 -7.37
CA GLU A 68 13.91 -11.00 -8.29
C GLU A 68 13.24 -9.75 -8.86
N GLY A 69 11.95 -9.54 -8.58
CA GLY A 69 11.27 -8.34 -9.04
C GLY A 69 9.80 -8.26 -8.67
N ARG A 70 9.26 -7.06 -8.91
CA ARG A 70 7.86 -6.71 -8.66
C ARG A 70 7.25 -6.19 -9.95
N ALA A 71 6.10 -6.72 -10.33
CA ALA A 71 5.32 -6.20 -11.44
C ALA A 71 4.37 -5.13 -10.90
N TRP A 72 4.50 -3.88 -11.35
CA TRP A 72 3.53 -2.84 -11.02
C TRP A 72 2.26 -3.05 -11.85
N TYR A 73 1.10 -3.00 -11.20
CA TYR A 73 -0.20 -3.13 -11.88
C TYR A 73 -0.93 -1.80 -11.96
N GLU A 74 -1.20 -1.17 -10.82
CA GLU A 74 -1.95 0.08 -10.80
C GLU A 74 -1.66 0.96 -9.58
N CYS A 75 -2.13 2.20 -9.67
CA CYS A 75 -2.41 3.08 -8.54
C CYS A 75 -3.90 3.40 -8.58
N ASN A 76 -4.66 2.92 -7.60
CA ASN A 76 -6.08 3.12 -7.48
C ASN A 76 -6.38 4.21 -6.44
N THR A 77 -6.76 5.41 -6.90
CA THR A 77 -7.06 6.57 -6.04
C THR A 77 -8.39 6.44 -5.30
N GLY A 78 -9.27 5.55 -5.76
CA GLY A 78 -10.52 5.19 -5.10
C GLY A 78 -10.50 3.78 -4.49
N GLY A 79 -9.31 3.19 -4.35
CA GLY A 79 -9.13 1.85 -3.82
C GLY A 79 -9.69 1.77 -2.42
N GLN A 80 -10.56 0.78 -2.19
CA GLN A 80 -10.96 0.44 -0.85
C GLN A 80 -9.77 -0.20 -0.12
N TRP A 81 -9.65 0.07 1.17
CA TRP A 81 -8.50 -0.37 2.00
C TRP A 81 -8.93 -0.89 3.38
N HIS A 82 -10.14 -0.56 3.82
CA HIS A 82 -10.56 -0.76 5.21
C HIS A 82 -10.60 -2.23 5.65
N TRP A 83 -10.92 -3.17 4.75
CA TRP A 83 -10.86 -4.60 5.11
C TRP A 83 -9.44 -5.01 5.53
N LEU A 84 -8.42 -4.42 4.92
CA LEU A 84 -7.04 -4.80 5.18
C LEU A 84 -6.60 -4.34 6.56
N GLU A 85 -7.10 -3.20 7.04
CA GLU A 85 -6.94 -2.78 8.45
C GLU A 85 -7.61 -3.77 9.40
N LEU A 86 -8.81 -4.27 9.08
CA LEU A 86 -9.48 -5.28 9.91
C LEU A 86 -8.68 -6.60 9.96
N GLU A 87 -8.06 -7.00 8.85
CA GLU A 87 -7.28 -8.23 8.74
C GLU A 87 -5.87 -8.14 9.35
N THR A 88 -5.25 -6.95 9.32
CA THR A 88 -3.82 -6.78 9.67
C THR A 88 -3.56 -5.90 10.90
N GLY A 89 -4.53 -5.11 11.32
CA GLY A 89 -4.36 -4.10 12.38
C GLY A 89 -3.51 -2.89 11.98
N LEU A 90 -3.19 -2.71 10.69
CA LEU A 90 -2.49 -1.53 10.21
C LEU A 90 -3.34 -0.27 10.42
N PRO A 91 -2.76 0.85 10.88
CA PRO A 91 -3.51 2.06 11.28
C PRO A 91 -3.94 2.91 10.07
N MET A 92 -4.60 2.30 9.08
CA MET A 92 -4.98 2.97 7.84
C MET A 92 -6.00 4.09 8.08
N THR A 93 -7.01 3.85 8.94
CA THR A 93 -7.98 4.89 9.31
C THR A 93 -7.30 6.10 9.94
N SER A 94 -6.34 5.88 10.85
CA SER A 94 -5.57 6.97 11.46
C SER A 94 -4.75 7.73 10.41
N ALA A 95 -4.05 7.01 9.53
CA ALA A 95 -3.23 7.63 8.48
C ALA A 95 -4.07 8.49 7.51
N ILE A 96 -5.28 8.03 7.17
CA ILE A 96 -6.21 8.81 6.33
C ILE A 96 -6.77 10.01 7.09
N ALA A 97 -7.09 9.88 8.39
CA ALA A 97 -7.51 11.01 9.21
C ALA A 97 -6.40 12.07 9.31
N ASP A 98 -5.16 11.65 9.60
CA ASP A 98 -3.99 12.52 9.64
C ASP A 98 -3.81 13.25 8.30
N LEU A 99 -3.95 12.54 7.17
CA LEU A 99 -3.88 13.12 5.83
C LEU A 99 -4.94 14.22 5.59
N LEU A 100 -6.16 14.02 6.08
CA LEU A 100 -7.26 14.98 5.94
C LEU A 100 -7.10 16.20 6.86
N GLU A 101 -6.35 16.07 7.95
CA GLU A 101 -6.01 17.17 8.85
C GLU A 101 -4.82 18.01 8.35
N MET A 102 -4.01 17.49 7.42
CA MET A 102 -2.89 18.23 6.84
C MET A 102 -3.41 19.50 6.12
N LYS A 103 -3.03 20.66 6.66
CA LYS A 103 -3.25 21.99 6.05
C LYS A 103 -2.14 22.37 5.10
#